data_AF-A0AAF0C5H6-F1
#
_entry.id   AF-A0AAF0C5H6-F1
#
_cell.length_a   1.000
_cell.length_b   1.000
_cell.length_c   1.000
_cell.angle_alpha   90.00
_cell.angle_beta   90.00
_cell.angle_gamma   90.00
#
_symmetry.space_group_name_H-M   'P 1'
#
loop_
_entity.id
_entity.type
_entity.pdbx_description
1 polymer ?
#
loop_
_entity_poly.entity_id
_entity_poly.type
_entity_poly.pdbx_seq_one_letter_code
_entity_poly.pdbx_strand_id
1 'polypeptide(L)'
;MQGSAFIEKKLTSALVRIVKHNLSEADELSAHFIEKVLNNFGISRASGISVYHMLEARALVLYEFHIDRYNTELREALIYFIADYPVFRWSELRYCFSDPEQEIASILHELKYCCRELDVDGEREYVWSSCWLWERTVKKRLARRTRVGDPAFFEFLNYQPESKNT
;
A
#
# COMPACT_ATOMS: atom_id res chain seq x y z
N MET A 1 -1.26 9.68 21.95
CA MET A 1 -0.97 9.84 20.51
C MET A 1 0.51 10.11 20.18
N GLN A 2 1.36 10.66 21.08
CA GLN A 2 2.79 10.88 20.76
C GLN A 2 3.64 9.60 20.66
N GLY A 3 3.26 8.53 21.38
CA GLY A 3 4.02 7.28 21.38
C GLY A 3 3.94 6.47 20.07
N SER A 4 2.79 6.44 19.40
CA SER A 4 2.61 5.69 18.16
C SER A 4 3.38 6.32 16.99
N ALA A 5 3.27 7.65 16.83
CA ALA A 5 4.01 8.39 15.81
C ALA A 5 5.54 8.29 15.98
N PHE A 6 6.02 8.23 17.23
CA PHE A 6 7.45 8.02 17.51
C PHE A 6 7.92 6.61 17.11
N ILE A 7 7.11 5.58 17.39
CA ILE A 7 7.41 4.19 17.01
C ILE A 7 7.43 4.03 15.49
N GLU A 8 6.44 4.60 14.81
CA GLU A 8 6.35 4.61 13.34
C GLU A 8 7.59 5.27 12.74
N LYS A 9 7.93 6.49 13.17
CA LYS A 9 9.14 7.19 12.69
C LYS A 9 10.42 6.38 12.90
N LYS A 10 10.55 5.70 14.04
CA LYS A 10 11.72 4.85 14.35
C LYS A 10 11.77 3.62 13.45
N LEU A 11 10.62 2.99 13.21
CA LEU A 11 10.49 1.83 12.31
C LEU A 11 10.80 2.23 10.87
N THR A 12 10.20 3.32 10.37
CA THR A 12 10.47 3.87 9.03
C THR A 12 11.96 4.15 8.85
N SER A 13 12.58 4.83 9.81
CA SER A 13 14.02 5.12 9.78
C SER A 13 14.87 3.84 9.72
N ALA A 14 14.47 2.78 10.41
CA ALA A 14 15.15 1.50 10.38
C ALA A 14 14.99 0.79 9.03
N LEU A 15 13.78 0.76 8.47
CA LEU A 15 13.49 0.17 7.15
C LEU A 15 14.25 0.89 6.04
N VAL A 16 14.24 2.23 6.04
CA VAL A 16 15.02 3.04 5.09
C VAL A 16 16.51 2.73 5.20
N ARG A 17 17.05 2.60 6.42
CA ARG A 17 18.47 2.23 6.62
C ARG A 17 18.77 0.83 6.07
N ILE A 18 17.88 -0.12 6.26
CA ILE A 18 18.02 -1.48 5.70
C ILE A 18 18.06 -1.42 4.17
N VAL A 19 17.14 -0.69 3.54
CA VAL A 19 17.14 -0.52 2.08
C VAL A 19 18.43 0.14 1.60
N LYS A 20 18.87 1.24 2.22
CA LYS A 20 20.14 1.91 1.87
C LYS A 20 21.35 0.99 2.00
N HIS A 21 21.39 0.16 3.04
CA HIS A 21 22.52 -0.76 3.27
C HIS A 21 22.57 -1.90 2.26
N ASN A 22 21.42 -2.30 1.69
CA ASN A 22 21.35 -3.37 0.70
C ASN A 22 21.45 -2.87 -0.74
N LEU A 23 21.44 -1.55 -0.96
CA LEU A 23 21.60 -0.95 -2.28
C LEU A 23 23.08 -1.01 -2.68
N SER A 24 23.42 -1.85 -3.65
CA SER A 24 24.77 -1.86 -4.22
C SER A 24 24.94 -0.76 -5.27
N GLU A 25 26.18 -0.40 -5.62
CA GLU A 25 26.45 0.63 -6.65
C GLU A 25 25.90 0.27 -8.04
N ALA A 26 25.61 -1.01 -8.29
CA ALA A 26 25.06 -1.52 -9.54
C ALA A 26 23.53 -1.64 -9.53
N ASP A 27 22.87 -1.54 -8.37
CA ASP A 27 21.43 -1.71 -8.24
C ASP A 27 20.69 -0.38 -8.46
N GLU A 28 19.65 -0.41 -9.29
CA GLU A 28 18.73 0.71 -9.43
C GLU A 28 17.71 0.70 -8.28
N LEU A 29 17.64 1.81 -7.54
CA LEU A 29 16.63 2.00 -6.52
C LEU A 29 15.24 2.09 -7.18
N SER A 30 14.42 1.07 -6.96
CA SER A 30 13.09 0.95 -7.53
C SER A 30 12.10 0.38 -6.50
N ALA A 31 10.80 0.50 -6.77
CA ALA A 31 9.77 -0.12 -5.94
C ALA A 31 9.96 -1.64 -5.80
N HIS A 32 10.31 -2.31 -6.90
CA HIS A 32 10.57 -3.75 -6.89
C HIS A 32 11.78 -4.13 -6.02
N PHE A 33 12.86 -3.33 -6.07
CA PHE A 33 14.01 -3.52 -5.20
C PHE A 33 13.63 -3.38 -3.72
N ILE A 34 12.86 -2.34 -3.37
CA ILE A 34 12.36 -2.12 -2.01
C ILE A 34 11.51 -3.30 -1.54
N GLU A 35 10.53 -3.72 -2.34
CA GLU A 35 9.66 -4.87 -2.04
C GLU A 35 10.46 -6.14 -1.74
N LYS A 36 11.48 -6.44 -2.55
CA LYS A 36 12.38 -7.58 -2.35
C LYS A 36 13.17 -7.47 -1.05
N VAL A 37 13.73 -6.31 -0.74
CA VAL A 37 14.44 -6.08 0.52
C VAL A 37 13.49 -6.26 1.71
N LEU A 38 12.29 -5.67 1.67
CA LEU A 38 11.32 -5.81 2.76
C LEU A 38 10.95 -7.27 3.02
N ASN A 39 10.67 -8.04 1.96
CA ASN A 39 10.39 -9.48 2.06
C ASN A 39 11.56 -10.27 2.67
N ASN A 40 12.79 -10.00 2.23
CA ASN A 40 14.01 -10.66 2.74
C ASN A 40 14.27 -10.37 4.22
N PHE A 41 13.83 -9.21 4.72
CA PHE A 41 13.94 -8.82 6.13
C PHE A 41 12.68 -9.19 6.94
N GLY A 42 11.81 -10.03 6.40
CA GLY A 42 10.71 -10.65 7.13
C GLY A 42 9.41 -9.83 7.13
N ILE A 43 9.31 -8.75 6.35
CA ILE A 43 8.05 -8.04 6.11
C ILE A 43 7.20 -8.86 5.14
N SER A 44 6.60 -9.95 5.64
CA SER A 44 5.84 -10.90 4.83
C SER A 44 4.71 -11.55 5.62
N ARG A 45 3.75 -12.15 4.91
CA ARG A 45 2.62 -12.89 5.51
C ARG A 45 3.09 -14.08 6.35
N ALA A 46 4.19 -14.74 5.98
CA ALA A 46 4.75 -15.86 6.73
C ALA A 46 5.23 -15.47 8.14
N SER A 47 5.60 -14.22 8.34
CA SER A 47 5.95 -13.66 9.65
C SER A 47 4.72 -13.22 10.48
N GLY A 48 3.51 -13.53 10.01
CA GLY A 48 2.26 -13.11 10.65
C GLY A 48 1.90 -11.63 10.41
N ILE A 49 2.58 -10.95 9.49
CA ILE A 49 2.31 -9.55 9.17
C ILE A 49 1.13 -9.50 8.19
N SER A 50 0.12 -8.70 8.52
CA SER A 50 -1.04 -8.51 7.64
C SER A 50 -0.64 -7.76 6.37
N VAL A 51 -1.37 -8.00 5.27
CA VAL A 51 -1.24 -7.24 4.01
C VAL A 51 -1.29 -5.73 4.23
N TYR A 52 -2.18 -5.23 5.10
CA TYR A 52 -2.25 -3.80 5.44
C TYR A 52 -0.90 -3.26 5.95
N HIS A 53 -0.33 -3.85 6.99
CA HIS A 53 0.97 -3.44 7.52
C HIS A 53 2.13 -3.61 6.51
N MET A 54 2.08 -4.60 5.62
CA MET A 54 3.07 -4.72 4.53
C MET A 54 2.98 -3.55 3.56
N LEU A 55 1.76 -3.15 3.18
CA LEU A 55 1.51 -2.01 2.30
C LEU A 55 1.95 -0.69 2.94
N GLU A 56 1.66 -0.48 4.22
CA GLU A 56 2.09 0.71 4.95
C GLU A 56 3.62 0.79 5.06
N ALA A 57 4.28 -0.32 5.41
CA ALA A 57 5.75 -0.37 5.44
C ALA A 57 6.35 -0.05 4.06
N ARG A 58 5.78 -0.60 2.98
CA ARG A 58 6.20 -0.30 1.61
C ARG A 58 6.01 1.18 1.28
N ALA A 59 4.84 1.74 1.56
CA ALA A 59 4.51 3.13 1.25
C ALA A 59 5.44 4.12 1.97
N LEU A 60 5.65 3.92 3.28
CA LEU A 60 6.54 4.76 4.08
C LEU A 60 7.97 4.77 3.53
N VAL A 61 8.48 3.62 3.11
CA VAL A 61 9.82 3.54 2.53
C VAL A 61 9.87 4.24 1.17
N LEU A 62 8.88 4.02 0.29
CA LEU A 62 8.81 4.70 -1.01
C LEU A 62 8.74 6.22 -0.88
N TYR A 63 7.95 6.71 0.07
CA TYR A 63 7.79 8.14 0.37
C TYR A 63 9.11 8.79 0.77
N GLU A 64 9.87 8.13 1.66
CA GLU A 64 11.19 8.61 2.11
C GLU A 64 12.24 8.62 1.00
N PHE A 65 12.05 7.84 -0.07
CA PHE A 65 12.88 7.86 -1.27
C PHE A 65 12.31 8.72 -2.39
N HIS A 66 11.17 9.38 -2.20
CA HIS A 66 10.46 10.16 -3.22
C HIS A 66 10.14 9.33 -4.47
N ILE A 67 9.76 8.07 -4.28
CA ILE A 67 9.38 7.15 -5.36
C ILE A 67 7.86 7.12 -5.45
N ASP A 68 7.33 8.04 -6.24
CA ASP A 68 5.90 8.15 -6.52
C ASP A 68 5.58 7.73 -7.95
N ARG A 69 4.35 7.24 -8.15
CA ARG A 69 3.85 6.85 -9.49
C ARG A 69 3.01 7.94 -10.14
N TYR A 70 3.00 9.15 -9.56
CA TYR A 70 2.26 10.31 -10.03
C TYR A 70 3.15 11.56 -10.03
N ASN A 71 2.81 12.55 -10.86
CA ASN A 71 3.64 13.74 -11.12
C ASN A 71 2.91 15.07 -10.86
N THR A 72 1.87 15.05 -10.03
CA THR A 72 1.10 16.22 -9.62
C THR A 72 0.92 16.24 -8.09
N GLU A 73 0.23 17.23 -7.55
CA GLU A 73 -0.14 17.31 -6.14
C GLU A 73 -1.02 16.13 -5.72
N LEU A 74 -0.82 15.62 -4.50
CA LEU A 74 -1.55 14.46 -3.96
C LEU A 74 -3.07 14.55 -4.15
N ARG A 75 -3.65 15.72 -3.85
CA ARG A 75 -5.10 15.93 -3.98
C ARG A 75 -5.59 15.78 -5.42
N GLU A 76 -4.84 16.31 -6.39
CA GLU A 76 -5.20 16.21 -7.80
C GLU A 76 -5.02 14.77 -8.30
N ALA A 77 -3.91 14.12 -7.93
CA ALA A 77 -3.65 12.73 -8.26
C ALA A 77 -4.74 11.80 -7.69
N LEU A 78 -5.21 12.03 -6.46
CA LEU A 78 -6.33 11.29 -5.87
C LEU A 78 -7.63 11.51 -6.62
N ILE A 79 -7.92 12.73 -7.10
CA ILE A 79 -9.11 13.01 -7.90
C ILE A 79 -9.07 12.25 -9.22
N TYR A 80 -7.93 12.23 -9.92
CA TYR A 80 -7.77 11.44 -11.15
C TYR A 80 -7.90 9.95 -10.89
N PHE A 81 -7.26 9.43 -9.84
CA PHE A 81 -7.40 8.03 -9.46
C PHE A 81 -8.85 7.64 -9.14
N ILE A 82 -9.59 8.51 -8.44
CA ILE A 82 -11.02 8.29 -8.15
C ILE A 82 -11.87 8.32 -9.42
N ALA A 83 -11.53 9.15 -10.39
CA ALA A 83 -12.25 9.21 -11.67
C ALA A 83 -12.15 7.87 -12.41
N ASP A 84 -10.96 7.26 -12.43
CA ASP A 84 -10.71 5.95 -13.05
C ASP A 84 -11.26 4.80 -12.19
N TYR A 85 -11.13 4.91 -10.87
CA TYR A 85 -11.50 3.90 -9.89
C TYR A 85 -12.41 4.48 -8.80
N PRO A 86 -13.74 4.65 -9.05
CA PRO A 86 -14.66 5.23 -8.06
C PRO A 86 -14.89 4.36 -6.80
N VAL A 87 -14.41 3.12 -6.83
CA VAL A 87 -14.42 2.16 -5.73
C VAL A 87 -13.13 1.36 -5.81
N PHE A 88 -12.34 1.37 -4.73
CA PHE A 88 -11.00 0.82 -4.74
C PHE A 88 -10.61 0.22 -3.39
N ARG A 89 -9.76 -0.79 -3.44
CA ARG A 89 -9.14 -1.42 -2.27
C ARG A 89 -7.96 -0.57 -1.81
N TRP A 90 -7.66 -0.63 -0.53
CA TRP A 90 -6.51 0.08 0.04
C TRP A 90 -5.19 -0.32 -0.63
N SER A 91 -5.02 -1.60 -0.96
CA SER A 91 -3.84 -2.07 -1.71
C SER A 91 -3.66 -1.39 -3.07
N GLU A 92 -4.76 -1.08 -3.75
CA GLU A 92 -4.73 -0.47 -5.09
C GLU A 92 -4.32 0.98 -4.98
N LEU A 93 -4.78 1.66 -3.94
CA LEU A 93 -4.32 2.99 -3.60
C LEU A 93 -2.82 2.97 -3.24
N ARG A 94 -2.40 2.06 -2.37
CA ARG A 94 -1.00 1.92 -1.94
C ARG A 94 -0.04 1.47 -3.04
N TYR A 95 -0.55 0.89 -4.12
CA TYR A 95 0.24 0.67 -5.31
C TYR A 95 0.64 1.98 -5.99
N CYS A 96 -0.26 2.96 -6.02
CA CYS A 96 -0.10 4.25 -6.71
C CYS A 96 0.49 5.37 -5.82
N PHE A 97 0.15 5.38 -4.52
CA PHE A 97 0.43 6.47 -3.60
C PHE A 97 1.30 6.01 -2.43
N SER A 98 2.42 6.70 -2.23
CA SER A 98 3.33 6.45 -1.10
C SER A 98 3.07 7.34 0.10
N ASP A 99 2.30 8.43 -0.07
CA ASP A 99 2.03 9.47 0.92
C ASP A 99 1.54 8.95 2.28
N PRO A 100 1.76 9.69 3.37
CA PRO A 100 1.28 9.29 4.69
C PRO A 100 -0.22 8.97 4.69
N GLU A 101 -0.60 7.87 5.37
CA GLU A 101 -2.00 7.40 5.40
C GLU A 101 -2.96 8.51 5.82
N GLN A 102 -2.57 9.28 6.84
CA GLN A 102 -3.39 10.36 7.38
C GLN A 102 -3.69 11.45 6.35
N GLU A 103 -2.72 11.78 5.49
CA GLU A 103 -2.88 12.81 4.45
C GLU A 103 -3.85 12.33 3.37
N ILE A 104 -3.67 11.09 2.90
CA ILE A 104 -4.57 10.46 1.94
C ILE A 104 -5.99 10.37 2.53
N ALA A 105 -6.13 9.83 3.74
CA ALA A 105 -7.42 9.64 4.39
C ALA A 105 -8.15 10.97 4.62
N SER A 106 -7.44 12.03 5.01
CA SER A 106 -8.00 13.37 5.17
C SER A 106 -8.64 13.86 3.87
N ILE A 107 -7.91 13.78 2.75
CA ILE A 107 -8.40 14.20 1.43
C ILE A 107 -9.60 13.35 1.01
N LEU A 108 -9.54 12.03 1.19
CA LEU A 108 -10.65 11.13 0.86
C LEU A 108 -11.93 11.47 1.64
N HIS A 109 -11.80 11.78 2.93
CA HIS A 109 -12.94 12.20 3.75
C HIS A 109 -13.52 13.55 3.31
N GLU A 110 -12.69 14.52 2.94
CA GLU A 110 -13.14 15.78 2.34
C GLU A 110 -13.94 15.54 1.06
N LEU A 111 -13.50 14.59 0.22
CA LEU A 111 -14.15 14.15 -1.00
C LEU A 111 -15.39 13.25 -0.77
N LYS A 112 -15.84 13.10 0.47
CA LYS A 112 -17.00 12.27 0.87
C LYS A 112 -16.82 10.78 0.58
N TYR A 113 -15.59 10.29 0.68
CA TYR A 113 -15.27 8.87 0.69
C TYR A 113 -15.17 8.35 2.14
N CYS A 114 -15.49 7.07 2.32
CA CYS A 114 -15.29 6.35 3.57
C CYS A 114 -14.62 5.00 3.32
N CYS A 115 -13.85 4.56 4.32
CA CYS A 115 -13.26 3.23 4.37
C CYS A 115 -14.24 2.25 5.04
N ARG A 116 -14.37 1.05 4.46
CA ARG A 116 -15.15 -0.06 5.02
C ARG A 116 -14.35 -1.34 4.87
N GLU A 117 -14.36 -2.17 5.90
CA GLU A 117 -13.80 -3.51 5.83
C GLU A 117 -14.84 -4.48 5.27
N LEU A 118 -14.61 -4.97 4.06
CA LEU A 118 -15.55 -5.80 3.31
C LEU A 118 -14.93 -7.16 3.00
N ASP A 119 -15.77 -8.19 2.96
CA ASP A 119 -15.40 -9.46 2.32
C ASP A 119 -15.51 -9.29 0.80
N VAL A 120 -14.37 -9.41 0.11
CA VAL A 120 -14.23 -9.32 -1.34
C VAL A 120 -13.46 -10.56 -1.79
N ASP A 121 -14.11 -11.39 -2.61
CA ASP A 121 -13.52 -12.63 -3.14
C ASP A 121 -12.99 -13.58 -2.04
N GLY A 122 -13.63 -13.58 -0.86
CA GLY A 122 -13.24 -14.43 0.29
C GLY A 122 -12.12 -13.86 1.16
N GLU A 123 -11.65 -12.65 0.87
CA GLU A 123 -10.67 -11.93 1.70
C GLU A 123 -11.28 -10.68 2.34
N ARG A 124 -10.90 -10.42 3.61
CA ARG A 124 -11.24 -9.16 4.30
C ARG A 124 -10.31 -8.06 3.82
N GLU A 125 -10.87 -7.08 3.12
CA GLU A 125 -10.13 -5.96 2.56
C GLU A 125 -10.72 -4.61 3.00
N TYR A 126 -9.83 -3.64 3.22
CA TYR A 126 -10.22 -2.23 3.37
C TYR A 126 -10.56 -1.64 2.01
N VAL A 127 -11.80 -1.19 1.86
CA VAL A 127 -12.34 -0.66 0.60
C VAL A 127 -12.82 0.77 0.82
N TRP A 128 -12.35 1.65 -0.05
CA TRP A 128 -12.75 3.05 -0.12
C TRP A 128 -13.76 3.26 -1.22
N SER A 129 -14.77 4.08 -0.91
CA SER A 129 -15.87 4.40 -1.82
C SER A 129 -16.62 5.63 -1.32
N SER A 130 -17.40 6.27 -2.20
CA SER A 130 -18.34 7.31 -1.78
C SER A 130 -19.26 6.81 -0.66
N CYS A 131 -19.45 7.63 0.37
CA CYS A 131 -20.22 7.28 1.57
C CYS A 131 -21.68 6.89 1.29
N TRP A 132 -22.22 7.28 0.14
CA TRP A 132 -23.60 7.00 -0.27
C TRP A 132 -23.77 5.65 -0.99
N LEU A 133 -22.67 4.97 -1.35
CA LEU A 133 -22.74 3.70 -2.06
C LEU A 133 -23.06 2.55 -1.12
N TRP A 134 -24.02 1.73 -1.52
CA TRP A 134 -24.39 0.51 -0.81
C TRP A 134 -23.30 -0.55 -0.99
N GLU A 135 -23.09 -1.38 0.04
CA GLU A 135 -22.06 -2.44 0.02
C GLU A 135 -22.21 -3.38 -1.18
N ARG A 136 -23.45 -3.78 -1.52
CA ARG A 136 -23.71 -4.61 -2.71
C ARG A 136 -23.23 -3.94 -4.01
N THR A 137 -23.38 -2.63 -4.13
CA THR A 137 -22.92 -1.86 -5.28
C THR A 137 -21.40 -1.79 -5.33
N VAL A 138 -20.77 -1.61 -4.17
CA VAL A 138 -19.31 -1.62 -4.00
C VAL A 138 -18.72 -2.96 -4.47
N LYS A 139 -19.21 -4.09 -3.93
CA LYS A 139 -18.76 -5.43 -4.34
C LYS A 139 -18.97 -5.68 -5.84
N LYS A 140 -20.14 -5.32 -6.37
CA LYS A 140 -20.43 -5.45 -7.81
C LYS A 140 -19.48 -4.62 -8.69
N ARG A 141 -19.05 -3.43 -8.23
CA ARG A 141 -18.08 -2.60 -8.95
C ARG A 141 -16.68 -3.20 -8.90
N LEU A 142 -16.24 -3.69 -7.75
CA LEU A 142 -14.95 -4.36 -7.60
C LEU A 142 -14.84 -5.62 -8.46
N ALA A 143 -15.89 -6.45 -8.49
CA ALA A 143 -15.91 -7.70 -9.26
C ALA A 143 -15.94 -7.51 -10.79
N ARG A 144 -16.23 -6.30 -11.29
CA ARG A 144 -16.36 -5.99 -12.72
C ARG A 144 -15.09 -5.46 -13.36
N ARG A 145 -14.00 -5.34 -12.60
CA ARG A 145 -12.75 -4.78 -13.08
C ARG A 145 -11.56 -5.60 -12.58
N THR A 146 -10.46 -5.51 -13.31
CA THR A 146 -9.17 -6.02 -12.85
C THR A 146 -8.69 -5.18 -11.67
N ARG A 147 -8.02 -5.84 -10.72
CA ARG A 147 -7.36 -5.19 -9.59
C ARG A 147 -6.19 -4.35 -10.10
N VAL A 148 -6.03 -3.13 -9.59
CA VAL A 148 -4.89 -2.26 -9.92
C VAL A 148 -3.63 -2.80 -9.25
N GLY A 149 -2.58 -2.97 -10.04
CA GLY A 149 -1.29 -3.51 -9.60
C GLY A 149 -0.56 -4.17 -10.76
N ASP A 150 0.75 -4.35 -10.62
CA ASP A 150 1.56 -5.20 -11.49
C ASP A 150 1.82 -6.56 -10.83
N PRO A 151 2.28 -7.58 -11.58
CA PRO A 151 2.55 -8.90 -11.01
C PRO A 151 3.56 -8.88 -9.85
N ALA A 152 4.59 -8.04 -9.92
CA ALA A 152 5.62 -7.93 -8.89
C ALA A 152 5.02 -7.41 -7.56
N PHE A 153 4.13 -6.44 -7.63
CA PHE A 153 3.40 -5.94 -6.47
C PHE A 153 2.54 -7.03 -5.82
N PHE A 154 1.82 -7.83 -6.62
CA PHE A 154 1.02 -8.93 -6.06
C PHE A 154 1.89 -10.07 -5.52
N GLU A 155 3.05 -10.33 -6.11
CA GLU A 155 4.05 -11.25 -5.58
C GLU A 155 4.56 -10.77 -4.22
N PHE A 156 4.84 -9.47 -4.08
CA PHE A 156 5.19 -8.88 -2.78
C PHE A 156 4.13 -9.14 -1.71
N LEU A 157 2.85 -8.87 -2.00
CA LEU A 157 1.77 -9.06 -1.02
C LEU A 157 1.53 -10.52 -0.62
N ASN A 158 1.87 -11.46 -1.50
CA ASN A 158 1.66 -12.88 -1.30
C ASN A 158 2.95 -13.65 -1.01
N TYR A 159 4.05 -12.94 -0.79
CA TYR A 159 5.36 -13.56 -0.60
C TYR A 159 5.34 -14.57 0.54
N GLN A 160 5.77 -15.78 0.22
CA GLN A 160 6.08 -16.84 1.15
C GLN A 160 7.57 -17.13 1.00
N PRO A 161 8.38 -17.02 2.08
CA PRO A 161 9.77 -17.44 2.01
C PRO A 161 9.79 -18.95 1.70
N GLU A 162 10.61 -19.35 0.73
CA GLU A 162 10.87 -20.76 0.50
C GLU A 162 11.34 -21.36 1.83
N SER A 163 10.65 -22.41 2.29
CA SER A 163 11.07 -23.14 3.48
C SER A 163 12.51 -23.59 3.24
N LYS A 164 13.47 -22.97 3.94
CA LYS A 164 14.83 -23.50 3.99
C LYS A 164 14.70 -24.90 4.57
N ASN A 165 14.73 -25.91 3.71
CA ASN A 165 14.90 -27.29 4.11
C ASN A 165 16.18 -27.32 4.95
N THR A 166 16.00 -27.42 6.26
CA THR A 166 17.10 -27.56 7.22
C THR A 166 17.41 -29.04 7.35
#